data_AF-A0A3M0WFM6-F1
#
_entry.id   AF-A0A3M0WFM6-F1
#
_cell.length_a   1.000
_cell.length_b   1.000
_cell.length_c   1.000
_cell.angle_alpha   90.00
_cell.angle_beta   90.00
_cell.angle_gamma   90.00
#
_symmetry.space_group_name_H-M   'P 1'
#
loop_
_entity.id
_entity.type
_entity.pdbx_description
1 polymer ?
#
loop_
_entity_poly.entity_id
_entity_poly.type
_entity_poly.pdbx_seq_one_letter_code
_entity_poly.pdbx_strand_id
1 'polypeptide(L)'
;MGMEEILPHINSYATFSKLPGYREVEEGLREREIEIVRKNPYIGDEVVTHLRIPSKLRRRKLSEIRRIASSLYGGYEEIDGSMEGLRVEGIKRIDYANTRPIELRVVLPGELEKRFFVKKFDEKRWFGLELEDILGPFKFPYSASGEGIYEDSIEGFEARDMGDRLFEDPELVGELIKLDVRSGVMLLGDLHESNYLVEFTDERIIVRPIDFDKMFESFAHMSPAGGLLFSEAEFEKAVRVVGRERYESIVRLERDNIRKRVLESGIRTKRLLEVLASSKEANYDLDKCKKLIISHRNTYAPLSGRFPISGIESARNMGELLENHMRNRLNL
;
A
#
# COMPACT_ATOMS: atom_id res chain seq x y z
N MET A 1 3.80 6.59 17.33
CA MET A 1 5.18 7.12 17.31
C MET A 1 5.14 8.46 16.59
N GLY A 2 5.99 9.43 16.94
CA GLY A 2 6.00 10.70 16.21
C GLY A 2 6.73 10.56 14.87
N MET A 3 6.42 11.41 13.88
CA MET A 3 7.18 11.47 12.61
C MET A 3 8.70 11.55 12.88
N GLU A 4 9.11 12.32 13.90
CA GLU A 4 10.50 12.52 14.32
C GLU A 4 11.29 11.23 14.58
N GLU A 5 10.65 10.15 15.04
CA GLU A 5 11.30 8.85 15.30
C GLU A 5 11.43 8.00 14.02
N ILE A 6 10.52 8.19 13.06
CA ILE A 6 10.51 7.50 11.76
C ILE A 6 11.39 8.23 10.75
N LEU A 7 11.50 9.55 10.88
CA LEU A 7 12.26 10.42 9.98
C LEU A 7 13.69 9.93 9.74
N PRO A 8 14.50 9.49 10.71
CA PRO A 8 15.85 8.96 10.43
C PRO A 8 15.87 7.75 9.51
N HIS A 9 14.84 6.88 9.59
CA HIS A 9 14.70 5.74 8.69
C HIS A 9 14.25 6.21 7.30
N ILE A 10 13.23 7.06 7.22
CA ILE A 10 12.81 7.72 5.98
C ILE A 10 14.04 8.38 5.35
N ASN A 11 14.81 9.22 6.07
CA ASN A 11 16.03 9.89 5.59
C ASN A 11 17.08 8.94 4.98
N SER A 12 17.09 7.68 5.40
CA SER A 12 18.07 6.70 4.94
C SER A 12 17.68 6.04 3.61
N TYR A 13 16.38 5.97 3.30
CA TYR A 13 15.85 5.18 2.18
C TYR A 13 14.77 5.87 1.35
N ALA A 14 14.31 7.01 1.80
CA ALA A 14 13.42 7.95 1.17
C ALA A 14 14.08 9.34 1.20
N THR A 15 13.81 10.16 0.19
CA THR A 15 14.27 11.55 0.15
C THR A 15 13.63 12.33 1.30
N PHE A 16 14.44 12.78 2.28
CA PHE A 16 13.96 13.76 3.25
C PHE A 16 13.46 14.96 2.48
N SER A 17 12.22 15.36 2.76
CA SER A 17 11.59 16.39 1.98
C SER A 17 11.15 17.56 2.87
N LYS A 18 11.51 18.81 2.51
CA LYS A 18 10.93 20.04 3.08
C LYS A 18 9.56 20.34 2.48
N LEU A 19 8.85 19.30 2.03
CA LEU A 19 7.56 19.42 1.38
C LEU A 19 6.48 19.81 2.39
N PRO A 20 5.39 20.44 1.93
CA PRO A 20 4.33 20.90 2.81
C PRO A 20 3.51 19.72 3.34
N GLY A 21 3.29 19.61 4.65
CA GLY A 21 2.47 18.56 5.24
C GLY A 21 1.00 18.60 4.78
N TYR A 22 0.21 17.58 5.15
CA TYR A 22 -1.21 17.48 4.74
C TYR A 22 -2.00 18.78 5.04
N ARG A 23 -1.89 19.31 6.26
CA ARG A 23 -2.58 20.55 6.66
C ARG A 23 -2.12 21.76 5.85
N GLU A 24 -0.84 21.85 5.57
CA GLU A 24 -0.29 22.95 4.78
C GLU A 24 -0.79 22.90 3.35
N VAL A 25 -0.98 21.72 2.75
CA VAL A 25 -1.61 21.57 1.42
C VAL A 25 -3.10 21.94 1.48
N GLU A 26 -3.83 21.46 2.49
CA GLU A 26 -5.26 21.69 2.67
C GLU A 26 -5.61 23.16 2.97
N GLU A 27 -4.77 23.87 3.73
CA GLU A 27 -5.06 25.19 4.29
C GLU A 27 -5.50 26.20 3.21
N GLY A 28 -6.68 26.78 3.36
CA GLY A 28 -7.13 27.87 2.47
C GLY A 28 -7.61 27.41 1.09
N LEU A 29 -7.61 26.11 0.78
CA LEU A 29 -8.41 25.58 -0.33
C LEU A 29 -9.90 25.84 -0.06
N ARG A 30 -10.67 26.06 -1.13
CA ARG A 30 -12.11 26.30 -1.04
C ARG A 30 -12.85 25.30 -1.90
N GLU A 31 -14.03 24.90 -1.44
CA GLU A 31 -14.92 24.06 -2.23
C GLU A 31 -15.40 24.83 -3.46
N ARG A 32 -15.48 24.12 -4.58
CA ARG A 32 -15.97 24.62 -5.86
C ARG A 32 -17.25 23.90 -6.24
N GLU A 33 -17.21 22.58 -6.22
CA GLU A 33 -18.28 21.72 -6.71
C GLU A 33 -18.21 20.37 -6.02
N ILE A 34 -19.35 19.74 -5.83
CA ILE A 34 -19.49 18.40 -5.27
C ILE A 34 -20.00 17.48 -6.37
N GLU A 35 -19.29 16.39 -6.62
CA GLU A 35 -19.61 15.40 -7.65
C GLU A 35 -19.95 14.07 -6.97
N ILE A 36 -21.10 13.49 -7.30
CA ILE A 36 -21.45 12.13 -6.90
C ILE A 36 -20.79 11.18 -7.91
N VAL A 37 -19.76 10.46 -7.47
CA VAL A 37 -19.01 9.53 -8.32
C VAL A 37 -19.66 8.16 -8.37
N ARG A 38 -20.35 7.75 -7.30
CA ARG A 38 -21.10 6.50 -7.25
C ARG A 38 -22.32 6.66 -6.37
N LYS A 39 -23.49 6.22 -6.87
CA LYS A 39 -24.70 6.14 -6.04
C LYS A 39 -24.73 4.84 -5.27
N ASN A 40 -25.00 4.89 -3.97
CA ASN A 40 -25.20 3.69 -3.18
C ASN A 40 -26.41 3.84 -2.24
N PRO A 41 -27.50 3.11 -2.50
CA PRO A 41 -28.75 3.28 -1.74
C PRO A 41 -28.67 2.74 -0.30
N TYR A 42 -27.61 2.00 0.06
CA TYR A 42 -27.50 1.33 1.36
C TYR A 42 -26.56 2.04 2.34
N ILE A 43 -25.44 2.56 1.85
CA ILE A 43 -24.40 3.20 2.69
C ILE A 43 -24.16 4.68 2.37
N GLY A 44 -24.93 5.24 1.43
CA GLY A 44 -24.80 6.63 1.00
C GLY A 44 -23.91 6.78 -0.24
N ASP A 45 -24.14 7.87 -0.98
CA ASP A 45 -23.41 8.16 -2.20
C ASP A 45 -21.91 8.38 -1.93
N GLU A 46 -21.06 7.81 -2.78
CA GLU A 46 -19.63 8.12 -2.82
C GLU A 46 -19.47 9.46 -3.55
N VAL A 47 -18.83 10.41 -2.86
CA VAL A 47 -18.78 11.82 -3.27
C VAL A 47 -17.34 12.33 -3.28
N VAL A 48 -17.03 13.18 -4.24
CA VAL A 48 -15.77 13.95 -4.28
C VAL A 48 -16.06 15.45 -4.33
N THR A 49 -15.27 16.23 -3.59
CA THR A 49 -15.36 17.69 -3.61
C THR A 49 -14.23 18.27 -4.45
N HIS A 50 -14.56 18.91 -5.57
CA HIS A 50 -13.60 19.70 -6.34
C HIS A 50 -13.21 20.94 -5.57
N LEU A 51 -11.90 21.15 -5.42
CA LEU A 51 -11.32 22.26 -4.67
C LEU A 51 -10.74 23.30 -5.63
N ARG A 52 -10.77 24.56 -5.20
CA ARG A 52 -10.12 25.69 -5.88
C ARG A 52 -9.16 26.40 -4.96
N ILE A 53 -8.07 26.89 -5.55
CA ILE A 53 -7.12 27.76 -4.86
C ILE A 53 -7.59 29.22 -4.99
N PRO A 54 -7.82 29.95 -3.89
CA PRO A 54 -8.09 31.39 -3.94
C PRO A 54 -6.96 32.18 -4.59
N SER A 55 -7.27 33.25 -5.35
CA SER A 55 -6.28 34.04 -6.08
C SER A 55 -5.12 34.54 -5.20
N LYS A 56 -5.41 34.90 -3.94
CA LYS A 56 -4.41 35.35 -2.96
C LYS A 56 -3.38 34.28 -2.58
N LEU A 57 -3.74 33.00 -2.66
CA LEU A 57 -2.89 31.86 -2.29
C LEU A 57 -2.29 31.13 -3.50
N ARG A 58 -2.71 31.49 -4.74
CA ARG A 58 -2.41 30.76 -5.97
C ARG A 58 -0.91 30.50 -6.16
N ARG A 59 -0.07 31.52 -6.04
CA ARG A 59 1.39 31.38 -6.23
C ARG A 59 2.00 30.40 -5.23
N ARG A 60 1.66 30.55 -3.95
CA ARG A 60 2.17 29.72 -2.85
C ARG A 60 1.78 28.26 -3.03
N LYS A 61 0.47 27.99 -3.20
CA LYS A 61 -0.10 26.65 -3.33
C LYS A 61 0.37 25.90 -4.56
N LEU A 62 0.47 26.59 -5.71
CA LEU A 62 1.02 25.96 -6.91
C LEU A 62 2.49 25.61 -6.73
N SER A 63 3.28 26.44 -6.03
CA SER A 63 4.67 26.12 -5.73
C SER A 63 4.80 24.90 -4.81
N GLU A 64 3.96 24.82 -3.77
CA GLU A 64 3.87 23.69 -2.83
C GLU A 64 3.55 22.38 -3.57
N ILE A 65 2.47 22.36 -4.36
CA ILE A 65 2.04 21.18 -5.13
C ILE A 65 3.10 20.75 -6.15
N ARG A 66 3.72 21.71 -6.85
CA ARG A 66 4.75 21.41 -7.84
C ARG A 66 6.00 20.78 -7.22
N ARG A 67 6.41 21.21 -6.03
CA ARG A 67 7.54 20.60 -5.31
C ARG A 67 7.24 19.16 -4.95
N ILE A 68 6.01 18.85 -4.53
CA ILE A 68 5.60 17.46 -4.26
C ILE A 68 5.67 16.62 -5.54
N ALA A 69 5.08 17.10 -6.63
CA ALA A 69 5.13 16.41 -7.91
C ALA A 69 6.56 16.23 -8.44
N SER A 70 7.43 17.23 -8.26
CA SER A 70 8.85 17.13 -8.58
C SER A 70 9.55 16.04 -7.77
N SER A 71 9.26 15.96 -6.47
CA SER A 71 9.82 14.90 -5.62
C SER A 71 9.35 13.50 -6.05
N LEU A 72 8.08 13.33 -6.41
CA LEU A 72 7.52 12.04 -6.81
C LEU A 72 8.02 11.58 -8.19
N TYR A 73 8.10 12.50 -9.16
CA TYR A 73 8.30 12.15 -10.57
C TYR A 73 9.69 12.54 -11.12
N GLY A 74 10.29 13.59 -10.59
CA GLY A 74 11.63 14.06 -10.97
C GLY A 74 12.74 13.59 -10.02
N GLY A 75 12.39 13.03 -8.86
CA GLY A 75 13.35 12.57 -7.84
C GLY A 75 14.01 13.69 -7.02
N TYR A 76 13.61 14.96 -7.24
CA TYR A 76 14.15 16.12 -6.54
C TYR A 76 13.02 17.03 -6.04
N GLU A 77 13.15 17.56 -4.83
CA GLU A 77 12.20 18.53 -4.28
C GLU A 77 12.16 19.86 -5.02
N GLU A 78 13.33 20.31 -5.48
CA GLU A 78 13.47 21.53 -6.24
C GLU A 78 13.02 21.28 -7.68
N ILE A 79 12.27 22.23 -8.22
CA ILE A 79 11.86 22.21 -9.62
C ILE A 79 13.08 22.66 -10.42
N ASP A 80 13.79 21.71 -11.01
CA ASP A 80 14.84 22.01 -11.98
C ASP A 80 14.26 22.14 -13.41
N GLY A 81 15.14 22.35 -14.39
CA GLY A 81 14.75 22.51 -15.79
C GLY A 81 13.98 21.32 -16.37
N SER A 82 14.11 20.11 -15.80
CA SER A 82 13.40 18.91 -16.28
C SER A 82 11.92 18.92 -15.93
N MET A 83 11.53 19.72 -14.93
CA MET A 83 10.15 19.90 -14.46
C MET A 83 9.58 21.27 -14.87
N GLU A 84 10.29 22.02 -15.71
CA GLU A 84 9.85 23.31 -16.24
C GLU A 84 8.64 23.10 -17.17
N GLY A 85 7.51 23.74 -16.85
CA GLY A 85 6.24 23.55 -17.55
C GLY A 85 5.23 22.67 -16.80
N LEU A 86 5.56 22.14 -15.63
CA LEU A 86 4.61 21.43 -14.77
C LEU A 86 3.37 22.29 -14.46
N ARG A 87 2.17 21.75 -14.74
CA ARG A 87 0.89 22.40 -14.46
C ARG A 87 0.05 21.59 -13.49
N VAL A 88 -0.69 22.29 -12.63
CA VAL A 88 -1.69 21.70 -11.75
C VAL A 88 -3.05 21.92 -12.40
N GLU A 89 -3.73 20.83 -12.76
CA GLU A 89 -4.96 20.82 -13.55
C GLU A 89 -6.19 20.44 -12.74
N GLY A 90 -6.01 19.87 -11.55
CA GLY A 90 -7.14 19.45 -10.70
C GLY A 90 -6.73 19.28 -9.26
N ILE A 91 -7.64 19.64 -8.36
CA ILE A 91 -7.54 19.38 -6.93
C ILE A 91 -8.91 18.88 -6.48
N LYS A 92 -8.97 17.68 -5.91
CA LYS A 92 -10.21 17.11 -5.38
C LYS A 92 -9.97 16.53 -3.99
N ARG A 93 -10.99 16.54 -3.15
CA ARG A 93 -11.01 15.78 -1.90
C ARG A 93 -11.91 14.56 -2.09
N ILE A 94 -11.42 13.40 -1.67
CA ILE A 94 -12.14 12.14 -1.77
C ILE A 94 -12.94 11.94 -0.49
N ASP A 95 -14.19 12.41 -0.45
CA ASP A 95 -14.95 12.53 0.80
C ASP A 95 -15.48 11.20 1.34
N TYR A 96 -15.60 10.19 0.49
CA TYR A 96 -16.02 8.83 0.87
C TYR A 96 -14.88 7.99 1.47
N ALA A 97 -13.63 8.36 1.22
CA ALA A 97 -12.47 7.60 1.71
C ALA A 97 -12.11 7.99 3.15
N ASN A 98 -11.55 7.03 3.89
CA ASN A 98 -11.03 7.27 5.23
C ASN A 98 -9.94 8.37 5.18
N THR A 99 -9.89 9.22 6.21
CA THR A 99 -9.00 10.41 6.29
C THR A 99 -9.20 11.51 5.25
N ARG A 100 -10.09 11.32 4.26
CA ARG A 100 -10.45 12.27 3.19
C ARG A 100 -9.25 12.82 2.42
N PRO A 101 -8.49 11.97 1.70
CA PRO A 101 -7.28 12.38 1.01
C PRO A 101 -7.56 13.43 -0.07
N ILE A 102 -6.53 14.23 -0.38
CA ILE A 102 -6.57 15.23 -1.46
C ILE A 102 -5.89 14.62 -2.70
N GLU A 103 -6.66 14.43 -3.76
CA GLU A 103 -6.14 14.06 -5.08
C GLU A 103 -5.68 15.31 -5.84
N LEU A 104 -4.48 15.25 -6.41
CA LEU A 104 -3.90 16.28 -7.24
C LEU A 104 -3.63 15.72 -8.64
N ARG A 105 -4.22 16.34 -9.65
CA ARG A 105 -3.91 16.07 -11.06
C ARG A 105 -2.93 17.10 -11.58
N VAL A 106 -1.80 16.63 -12.08
CA VAL A 106 -0.74 17.44 -12.67
C VAL A 106 -0.43 16.98 -14.09
N VAL A 107 0.08 17.90 -14.89
CA VAL A 107 0.63 17.62 -16.21
C VAL A 107 2.12 17.95 -16.15
N LEU A 108 2.95 16.93 -16.36
CA LEU A 108 4.40 17.04 -16.39
C LEU A 108 4.84 17.58 -17.78
N PRO A 109 6.11 18.01 -17.93
CA PRO A 109 6.64 18.38 -19.23
C PRO A 109 6.48 17.26 -20.26
N GLY A 110 6.13 17.61 -21.49
CA GLY A 110 5.76 16.64 -22.52
C GLY A 110 4.30 16.18 -22.48
N GLU A 111 3.42 16.90 -21.76
CA GLU A 111 1.98 16.65 -21.67
C GLU A 111 1.60 15.30 -21.02
N LEU A 112 2.49 14.74 -20.21
CA LEU A 112 2.21 13.53 -19.44
C LEU A 112 1.33 13.85 -18.23
N GLU A 113 0.10 13.34 -18.22
CA GLU A 113 -0.81 13.46 -17.08
C GLU A 113 -0.42 12.50 -15.95
N LYS A 114 -0.41 13.01 -14.72
CA LYS A 114 -0.18 12.26 -13.49
C LYS A 114 -1.16 12.66 -12.41
N ARG A 115 -1.49 11.72 -11.53
CA ARG A 115 -2.27 11.98 -10.32
C ARG A 115 -1.49 11.49 -9.12
N PHE A 116 -1.62 12.19 -8.00
CA PHE A 116 -1.09 11.71 -6.72
C PHE A 116 -2.01 12.15 -5.58
N PHE A 117 -1.92 11.44 -4.47
CA PHE A 117 -2.72 11.68 -3.28
C PHE A 117 -1.87 12.30 -2.19
N VAL A 118 -2.42 13.29 -1.50
CA VAL A 118 -1.90 13.80 -0.24
C VAL A 118 -2.78 13.24 0.88
N LYS A 119 -2.20 12.36 1.68
CA LYS A 119 -2.85 11.71 2.82
C LYS A 119 -2.24 12.21 4.12
N LYS A 120 -3.00 12.13 5.21
CA LYS A 120 -2.44 12.35 6.55
C LYS A 120 -1.45 11.23 6.86
N PHE A 121 -0.36 11.59 7.52
CA PHE A 121 0.60 10.60 7.98
C PHE A 121 -0.05 9.63 8.95
N ASP A 122 0.17 8.35 8.68
CA ASP A 122 -0.29 7.21 9.46
C ASP A 122 0.84 6.18 9.44
N GLU A 123 1.29 5.74 10.62
CA GLU A 123 2.47 4.88 10.71
C GLU A 123 2.23 3.50 10.09
N LYS A 124 1.02 2.94 10.24
CA LYS A 124 0.63 1.65 9.63
C LYS A 124 0.68 1.72 8.11
N ARG A 125 0.09 2.77 7.53
CA ARG A 125 0.17 3.07 6.10
C ARG A 125 1.61 3.18 5.63
N TRP A 126 2.46 3.90 6.37
CA TRP A 126 3.87 4.00 6.04
C TRP A 126 4.57 2.62 6.04
N PHE A 127 4.35 1.80 7.07
CA PHE A 127 4.88 0.43 7.11
C PHE A 127 4.42 -0.40 5.92
N GLY A 128 3.14 -0.34 5.54
CA GLY A 128 2.62 -1.08 4.40
C GLY A 128 3.20 -0.61 3.06
N LEU A 129 3.35 0.69 2.85
CA LEU A 129 4.01 1.25 1.66
C LEU A 129 5.47 0.80 1.56
N GLU A 130 6.21 0.88 2.67
CA GLU A 130 7.62 0.48 2.71
C GLU A 130 7.79 -1.04 2.53
N LEU A 131 6.88 -1.84 3.10
CA LEU A 131 6.85 -3.28 2.89
C LEU A 131 6.49 -3.65 1.45
N GLU A 132 5.51 -3.02 0.81
CA GLU A 132 5.20 -3.27 -0.60
C GLU A 132 6.37 -2.83 -1.50
N ASP A 133 7.10 -1.75 -1.17
CA ASP A 133 8.28 -1.33 -1.95
C ASP A 133 9.47 -2.32 -1.86
N ILE A 134 9.57 -3.04 -0.74
CA ILE A 134 10.58 -4.09 -0.51
C ILE A 134 10.11 -5.44 -1.09
N LEU A 135 8.87 -5.84 -0.82
CA LEU A 135 8.35 -7.19 -1.06
C LEU A 135 7.65 -7.31 -2.40
N GLY A 136 7.11 -6.21 -2.93
CA GLY A 136 6.40 -6.14 -4.20
C GLY A 136 7.33 -6.24 -5.41
N PRO A 137 6.81 -6.67 -6.56
CA PRO A 137 7.57 -6.70 -7.82
C PRO A 137 7.72 -5.31 -8.45
N PHE A 138 6.99 -4.31 -7.97
CA PHE A 138 6.97 -2.95 -8.50
C PHE A 138 7.26 -1.95 -7.39
N LYS A 139 7.91 -0.86 -7.77
CA LYS A 139 8.08 0.28 -6.89
C LYS A 139 6.74 0.97 -6.67
N PHE A 140 6.53 1.41 -5.43
CA PHE A 140 5.40 2.24 -5.05
C PHE A 140 5.95 3.64 -4.81
N PRO A 141 5.88 4.56 -5.78
CA PRO A 141 6.44 5.90 -5.58
C PRO A 141 5.65 6.62 -4.50
N TYR A 142 6.30 6.85 -3.36
CA TYR A 142 5.75 7.63 -2.28
C TYR A 142 6.82 8.53 -1.66
N SER A 143 6.37 9.59 -1.00
CA SER A 143 7.23 10.48 -0.22
C SER A 143 6.47 10.93 1.03
N ALA A 144 7.17 11.44 2.05
CA ALA A 144 6.53 11.88 3.28
C ALA A 144 7.19 13.18 3.78
N SER A 145 6.39 14.07 4.38
CA SER A 145 6.87 15.26 5.08
C SER A 145 5.86 15.80 6.07
N GLY A 146 6.35 16.36 7.18
CA GLY A 146 5.50 16.98 8.20
C GLY A 146 4.46 15.99 8.75
N GLU A 147 3.18 16.24 8.50
CA GLU A 147 2.07 15.29 8.81
C GLU A 147 1.44 14.70 7.53
N GLY A 148 2.19 14.64 6.42
CA GLY A 148 1.71 14.20 5.11
C GLY A 148 2.47 13.01 4.53
N ILE A 149 1.73 12.13 3.85
CA ILE A 149 2.25 11.10 2.94
C ILE A 149 1.72 11.45 1.54
N TYR A 150 2.61 11.43 0.55
CA TYR A 150 2.29 11.65 -0.86
C TYR A 150 2.46 10.34 -1.61
N GLU A 151 1.42 9.87 -2.27
CA GLU A 151 1.39 8.59 -2.98
C GLU A 151 1.07 8.82 -4.45
N ASP A 152 1.89 8.29 -5.35
CA ASP A 152 1.53 8.27 -6.78
C ASP A 152 0.22 7.50 -6.99
N SER A 153 -0.58 7.91 -7.98
CA SER A 153 -1.73 7.11 -8.36
C SER A 153 -1.26 5.84 -9.05
N ILE A 154 -1.76 4.70 -8.61
CA ILE A 154 -1.63 3.45 -9.35
C ILE A 154 -2.72 3.41 -10.42
N GLU A 155 -2.32 3.15 -11.66
CA GLU A 155 -3.26 2.88 -12.74
C GLU A 155 -3.89 1.48 -12.57
N GLY A 156 -5.18 1.36 -12.84
CA GLY A 156 -5.88 0.07 -12.80
C GLY A 156 -7.35 0.21 -12.47
N PHE A 157 -8.07 -0.92 -12.57
CA PHE A 157 -9.48 -1.04 -12.20
C PHE A 157 -9.60 -1.53 -10.77
N GLU A 158 -10.52 -0.95 -9.99
CA GLU A 158 -10.85 -1.49 -8.67
C GLU A 158 -11.44 -2.90 -8.84
N ALA A 159 -10.90 -3.86 -8.10
CA ALA A 159 -11.30 -5.26 -8.24
C ALA A 159 -12.78 -5.48 -7.91
N ARG A 160 -13.34 -4.68 -7.00
CA ARG A 160 -14.78 -4.67 -6.69
C ARG A 160 -15.68 -4.46 -7.91
N ASP A 161 -15.20 -3.73 -8.92
CA ASP A 161 -15.95 -3.43 -10.14
C ASP A 161 -15.85 -4.55 -11.18
N MET A 162 -14.94 -5.51 -10.97
CA MET A 162 -14.77 -6.66 -11.85
C MET A 162 -15.66 -7.84 -11.45
N GLY A 163 -15.99 -7.98 -10.16
CA GLY A 163 -16.84 -9.07 -9.66
C GLY A 163 -16.30 -10.46 -10.03
N ASP A 164 -17.17 -11.32 -10.56
CA ASP A 164 -16.80 -12.70 -10.94
C ASP A 164 -15.70 -12.77 -12.02
N ARG A 165 -15.50 -11.70 -12.80
CA ARG A 165 -14.45 -11.64 -13.85
C ARG A 165 -13.04 -11.77 -13.29
N LEU A 166 -12.85 -11.53 -11.98
CA LEU A 166 -11.57 -11.75 -11.29
C LEU A 166 -11.07 -13.19 -11.39
N PHE A 167 -11.98 -14.16 -11.54
CA PHE A 167 -11.66 -15.59 -11.56
C PHE A 167 -11.90 -16.26 -12.92
N GLU A 168 -12.07 -15.49 -14.00
CA GLU A 168 -12.27 -16.04 -15.34
C GLU A 168 -10.96 -16.29 -16.10
N ASP A 169 -9.95 -15.45 -15.86
CA ASP A 169 -8.66 -15.51 -16.54
C ASP A 169 -7.58 -16.15 -15.64
N PRO A 170 -6.99 -17.30 -16.05
CA PRO A 170 -5.90 -17.93 -15.31
C PRO A 170 -4.67 -17.05 -15.07
N GLU A 171 -4.39 -16.06 -15.91
CA GLU A 171 -3.28 -15.12 -15.71
C GLU A 171 -3.59 -14.13 -14.58
N LEU A 172 -4.79 -13.54 -14.58
CA LEU A 172 -5.27 -12.68 -13.51
C LEU A 172 -5.32 -13.43 -12.17
N VAL A 173 -5.88 -14.65 -12.17
CA VAL A 173 -5.89 -15.49 -10.96
C VAL A 173 -4.46 -15.77 -10.48
N GLY A 174 -3.52 -15.95 -11.39
CA GLY A 174 -2.10 -16.06 -11.06
C GLY A 174 -1.56 -14.85 -10.28
N GLU A 175 -1.90 -13.63 -10.69
CA GLU A 175 -1.52 -12.41 -9.98
C GLU A 175 -2.25 -12.24 -8.64
N LEU A 176 -3.53 -12.64 -8.56
CA LEU A 176 -4.27 -12.67 -7.29
C LEU A 176 -3.61 -13.63 -6.28
N ILE A 177 -3.14 -14.80 -6.73
CA ILE A 177 -2.38 -15.73 -5.88
C ILE A 177 -1.09 -15.08 -5.37
N LYS A 178 -0.39 -14.32 -6.22
CA LYS A 178 0.83 -13.59 -5.80
C LYS A 178 0.50 -12.53 -4.75
N LEU A 179 -0.57 -11.76 -4.96
CA LEU A 179 -1.04 -10.77 -3.98
C LEU A 179 -1.40 -11.44 -2.65
N ASP A 180 -2.13 -12.57 -2.68
CA ASP A 180 -2.49 -13.35 -1.49
C ASP A 180 -1.24 -13.78 -0.71
N VAL A 181 -0.20 -14.28 -1.40
CA VAL A 181 1.07 -14.63 -0.77
C VAL A 181 1.75 -13.41 -0.15
N ARG A 182 1.85 -12.29 -0.89
CA ARG A 182 2.49 -11.05 -0.40
C ARG A 182 1.76 -10.49 0.82
N SER A 183 0.44 -10.40 0.78
CA SER A 183 -0.37 -9.88 1.90
C SER A 183 -0.17 -10.69 3.17
N GLY A 184 -0.09 -12.02 3.04
CA GLY A 184 0.23 -12.92 4.14
C GLY A 184 1.64 -12.74 4.72
N VAL A 185 2.64 -12.43 3.89
CA VAL A 185 4.01 -12.13 4.38
C VAL A 185 4.06 -10.78 5.10
N MET A 186 3.34 -9.78 4.59
CA MET A 186 3.26 -8.43 5.15
C MET A 186 2.44 -8.34 6.44
N LEU A 187 1.51 -9.29 6.65
CA LEU A 187 0.43 -9.16 7.63
C LEU A 187 -0.47 -7.93 7.30
N LEU A 188 -0.75 -7.74 6.01
CA LEU A 188 -1.65 -6.70 5.51
C LEU A 188 -3.09 -7.06 5.90
N GLY A 189 -3.61 -6.34 6.90
CA GLY A 189 -4.96 -6.57 7.40
C GLY A 189 -6.03 -5.96 6.52
N ASP A 190 -7.25 -6.47 6.66
CA ASP A 190 -8.46 -5.98 5.98
C ASP A 190 -8.34 -5.86 4.45
N LEU A 191 -7.62 -6.79 3.80
CA LEU A 191 -7.52 -6.83 2.35
C LEU A 191 -8.80 -7.41 1.75
N HIS A 192 -9.49 -6.63 0.94
CA HIS A 192 -10.69 -7.02 0.19
C HIS A 192 -10.71 -6.35 -1.20
N GLU A 193 -11.72 -6.62 -2.02
CA GLU A 193 -11.80 -6.20 -3.43
C GLU A 193 -11.81 -4.68 -3.69
N SER A 194 -12.00 -3.85 -2.66
CA SER A 194 -11.85 -2.38 -2.79
C SER A 194 -10.41 -1.91 -2.51
N ASN A 195 -9.56 -2.78 -1.98
CA ASN A 195 -8.21 -2.46 -1.49
C ASN A 195 -7.12 -3.03 -2.41
N TYR A 196 -7.43 -3.29 -3.68
CA TYR A 196 -6.44 -3.56 -4.72
C TYR A 196 -6.95 -3.21 -6.11
N LEU A 197 -6.01 -2.87 -6.99
CA LEU A 197 -6.24 -2.54 -8.39
C LEU A 197 -5.72 -3.63 -9.30
N VAL A 198 -6.40 -3.81 -10.43
CA VAL A 198 -5.99 -4.67 -11.54
C VAL A 198 -5.60 -3.81 -12.73
N GLU A 199 -4.32 -3.82 -13.07
CA GLU A 199 -3.75 -3.11 -14.22
C GLU A 199 -3.54 -4.12 -15.37
N PHE A 200 -4.11 -3.80 -16.54
CA PHE A 200 -3.89 -4.56 -17.76
C PHE A 200 -2.90 -3.80 -18.64
N THR A 201 -1.72 -4.39 -18.87
CA THR A 201 -0.71 -3.87 -19.79
C THR A 201 -0.62 -4.77 -21.01
N ASP A 202 0.02 -4.31 -22.08
CA ASP A 202 0.23 -5.11 -23.30
C ASP A 202 1.02 -6.41 -23.05
N GLU A 203 1.82 -6.45 -21.97
CA GLU A 203 2.74 -7.55 -21.68
C GLU A 203 2.28 -8.46 -20.54
N ARG A 204 1.49 -7.93 -19.60
CA ARG A 204 1.10 -8.63 -18.38
C ARG A 204 -0.08 -7.98 -17.66
N ILE A 205 -0.72 -8.80 -16.84
CA ILE A 205 -1.65 -8.35 -15.80
C ILE A 205 -0.83 -8.07 -14.54
N ILE A 206 -1.18 -7.01 -13.82
CA ILE A 206 -0.55 -6.64 -12.55
C ILE A 206 -1.65 -6.40 -11.52
N VAL A 207 -1.51 -6.98 -10.34
CA VAL A 207 -2.39 -6.71 -9.20
C VAL A 207 -1.59 -6.06 -8.07
N ARG A 208 -2.08 -4.90 -7.60
CA ARG A 208 -1.43 -4.09 -6.55
C ARG A 208 -2.40 -3.76 -5.42
N PRO A 209 -2.04 -3.97 -4.15
CA PRO A 209 -2.84 -3.49 -3.05
C PRO A 209 -2.84 -1.95 -3.05
N ILE A 210 -3.99 -1.39 -2.71
CA ILE A 210 -4.18 0.03 -2.47
C ILE A 210 -4.83 0.17 -1.10
N ASP A 211 -4.32 1.11 -0.31
CA ASP A 211 -4.64 1.30 1.12
C ASP A 211 -3.97 0.30 2.08
N PHE A 212 -3.24 0.88 3.02
CA PHE A 212 -2.33 0.18 3.95
C PHE A 212 -2.58 0.61 5.40
N ASP A 213 -3.67 1.32 5.71
CA ASP A 213 -3.92 1.80 7.08
C ASP A 213 -4.36 0.71 8.06
N LYS A 214 -4.61 -0.52 7.58
CA LYS A 214 -5.05 -1.68 8.37
C LYS A 214 -3.98 -2.73 8.65
N MET A 215 -2.70 -2.38 8.50
CA MET A 215 -1.59 -3.28 8.85
C MET A 215 -1.74 -3.84 10.28
N PHE A 216 -1.53 -5.14 10.43
CA PHE A 216 -1.52 -5.87 11.70
C PHE A 216 -2.84 -5.94 12.49
N GLU A 217 -3.93 -5.31 12.02
CA GLU A 217 -5.17 -5.19 12.78
C GLU A 217 -6.05 -6.44 12.74
N SER A 218 -6.35 -6.97 11.55
CA SER A 218 -7.30 -8.08 11.42
C SER A 218 -7.08 -8.89 10.16
N PHE A 219 -7.32 -10.20 10.25
CA PHE A 219 -7.29 -11.13 9.13
C PHE A 219 -8.71 -11.62 8.93
N ALA A 220 -9.48 -10.95 8.06
CA ALA A 220 -10.87 -11.31 7.77
C ALA A 220 -10.95 -12.72 7.16
N HIS A 221 -9.99 -13.02 6.29
CA HIS A 221 -9.82 -14.31 5.64
C HIS A 221 -8.38 -14.78 5.80
N MET A 222 -8.19 -16.08 5.78
CA MET A 222 -6.87 -16.62 5.58
C MET A 222 -6.90 -17.86 4.71
N SER A 223 -6.27 -17.74 3.54
CA SER A 223 -6.24 -18.79 2.54
C SER A 223 -5.36 -19.95 3.02
N PRO A 224 -5.55 -21.18 2.49
CA PRO A 224 -4.63 -22.30 2.70
C PRO A 224 -3.19 -22.05 2.26
N ALA A 225 -2.89 -21.05 1.43
CA ALA A 225 -1.51 -20.63 1.16
C ALA A 225 -0.90 -19.76 2.30
N GLY A 226 -1.70 -19.47 3.32
CA GLY A 226 -1.41 -18.53 4.41
C GLY A 226 -1.42 -17.07 3.96
N GLY A 227 -2.13 -16.77 2.87
CA GLY A 227 -2.39 -15.43 2.41
C GLY A 227 -3.66 -14.84 3.03
N LEU A 228 -3.86 -13.54 2.87
CA LEU A 228 -4.93 -12.78 3.54
C LEU A 228 -6.00 -12.25 2.58
N LEU A 229 -5.92 -12.61 1.29
CA LEU A 229 -6.87 -12.17 0.27
C LEU A 229 -8.04 -13.16 0.13
N PHE A 230 -7.76 -14.45 -0.07
CA PHE A 230 -8.81 -15.39 -0.42
C PHE A 230 -9.57 -15.93 0.80
N SER A 231 -10.91 -15.85 0.72
CA SER A 231 -11.80 -16.76 1.45
C SER A 231 -11.60 -18.21 1.02
N GLU A 232 -12.16 -19.16 1.77
CA GLU A 232 -12.10 -20.59 1.42
C GLU A 232 -12.72 -20.86 0.04
N ALA A 233 -13.85 -20.22 -0.28
CA ALA A 233 -14.51 -20.35 -1.57
C ALA A 233 -13.67 -19.76 -2.73
N GLU A 234 -13.02 -18.62 -2.52
CA GLU A 234 -12.16 -18.01 -3.53
C GLU A 234 -10.88 -18.81 -3.76
N PHE A 235 -10.32 -19.40 -2.71
CA PHE A 235 -9.22 -20.35 -2.84
C PHE A 235 -9.61 -21.54 -3.72
N GLU A 236 -10.77 -22.15 -3.47
CA GLU A 236 -11.26 -23.26 -4.30
C GLU A 236 -11.50 -22.84 -5.75
N LYS A 237 -12.05 -21.64 -5.98
CA LYS A 237 -12.19 -21.06 -7.33
C LYS A 237 -10.83 -20.90 -8.00
N ALA A 238 -9.85 -20.29 -7.31
CA ALA A 238 -8.51 -20.08 -7.84
C ALA A 238 -7.87 -21.41 -8.26
N VAL A 239 -7.89 -22.42 -7.36
CA VAL A 239 -7.36 -23.77 -7.65
C VAL A 239 -8.06 -24.43 -8.83
N ARG A 240 -9.38 -24.26 -8.96
CA ARG A 240 -10.15 -24.79 -10.11
C ARG A 240 -9.73 -24.16 -11.43
N VAL A 241 -9.46 -22.85 -11.44
CA VAL A 241 -9.13 -22.08 -12.65
C VAL A 241 -7.70 -22.36 -13.10
N VAL A 242 -6.72 -22.29 -12.19
CA VAL A 242 -5.30 -22.45 -12.57
C VAL A 242 -4.80 -23.89 -12.51
N GLY A 243 -5.48 -24.76 -11.77
CA GLY A 243 -5.02 -26.12 -11.43
C GLY A 243 -4.10 -26.14 -10.21
N ARG A 244 -4.20 -27.20 -9.39
CA ARG A 244 -3.49 -27.33 -8.11
C ARG A 244 -1.96 -27.24 -8.24
N GLU A 245 -1.38 -27.95 -9.20
CA GLU A 245 0.09 -27.93 -9.40
C GLU A 245 0.60 -26.53 -9.77
N ARG A 246 -0.12 -25.83 -10.66
CA ARG A 246 0.21 -24.46 -11.06
C ARG A 246 0.05 -23.48 -9.89
N TYR A 247 -1.02 -23.61 -9.11
CA TYR A 247 -1.22 -22.82 -7.89
C TYR A 247 -0.02 -22.95 -6.94
N GLU A 248 0.37 -24.18 -6.61
CA GLU A 248 1.51 -24.46 -5.71
C GLU A 248 2.85 -23.96 -6.28
N SER A 249 3.01 -24.04 -7.61
CA SER A 249 4.17 -23.47 -8.31
C SER A 249 4.23 -21.95 -8.19
N ILE A 250 3.12 -21.24 -8.44
CA ILE A 250 3.04 -19.78 -8.32
C ILE A 250 3.36 -19.34 -6.90
N VAL A 251 2.78 -20.00 -5.90
CA VAL A 251 3.03 -19.70 -4.47
C VAL A 251 4.51 -19.86 -4.13
N ARG A 252 5.16 -20.93 -4.60
CA ARG A 252 6.58 -21.19 -4.35
C ARG A 252 7.46 -20.12 -4.99
N LEU A 253 7.24 -19.85 -6.28
CA LEU A 253 8.01 -18.85 -7.03
C LEU A 253 7.86 -17.45 -6.43
N GLU A 254 6.65 -17.07 -6.01
CA GLU A 254 6.46 -15.76 -5.39
C GLU A 254 7.16 -15.66 -4.03
N ARG A 255 7.14 -16.72 -3.21
CA ARG A 255 7.93 -16.74 -1.96
C ARG A 255 9.42 -16.61 -2.22
N ASP A 256 9.95 -17.30 -3.23
CA ASP A 256 11.37 -17.21 -3.60
C ASP A 256 11.74 -15.80 -4.10
N ASN A 257 10.86 -15.18 -4.88
CA ASN A 257 11.02 -13.79 -5.34
C ASN A 257 11.01 -12.79 -4.18
N ILE A 258 10.04 -12.90 -3.27
CA ILE A 258 9.98 -12.07 -2.06
C ILE A 258 11.24 -12.27 -1.22
N ARG A 259 11.64 -13.52 -0.99
CA ARG A 259 12.86 -13.86 -0.22
C ARG A 259 14.08 -13.17 -0.82
N LYS A 260 14.25 -13.24 -2.14
CA LYS A 260 15.35 -12.58 -2.85
C LYS A 260 15.34 -11.07 -2.59
N ARG A 261 14.20 -10.40 -2.76
CA ARG A 261 14.08 -8.95 -2.54
C ARG A 261 14.36 -8.54 -1.09
N VAL A 262 13.92 -9.34 -0.12
CA VAL A 262 14.23 -9.12 1.31
C VAL A 262 15.72 -9.18 1.58
N LEU A 263 16.41 -10.18 1.02
CA LEU A 263 17.86 -10.35 1.18
C LEU A 263 18.65 -9.23 0.50
N GLU A 264 18.26 -8.84 -0.72
CA GLU A 264 18.86 -7.72 -1.45
C GLU A 264 18.67 -6.38 -0.71
N SER A 265 17.53 -6.23 -0.02
CA SER A 265 17.18 -5.06 0.78
C SER A 265 17.59 -5.17 2.25
N GLY A 266 18.49 -6.10 2.63
CA GLY A 266 18.69 -6.53 4.01
C GLY A 266 18.91 -5.41 5.05
N ILE A 267 19.70 -4.38 4.73
CA ILE A 267 19.92 -3.24 5.65
C ILE A 267 18.63 -2.40 5.81
N ARG A 268 17.89 -2.21 4.72
CA ARG A 268 16.61 -1.48 4.71
C ARG A 268 15.55 -2.22 5.48
N THR A 269 15.37 -3.52 5.21
CA THR A 269 14.47 -4.40 5.95
C THR A 269 14.79 -4.40 7.45
N LYS A 270 16.07 -4.54 7.82
CA LYS A 270 16.48 -4.53 9.23
C LYS A 270 16.10 -3.23 9.93
N ARG A 271 16.43 -2.08 9.33
CA ARG A 271 16.08 -0.78 9.92
C ARG A 271 14.56 -0.58 9.98
N LEU A 272 13.79 -1.14 9.05
CA LEU A 272 12.32 -1.03 9.07
C LEU A 272 11.76 -1.77 10.27
N LEU A 273 12.26 -2.98 10.52
CA LEU A 273 11.89 -3.80 11.67
C LEU A 273 12.29 -3.13 13.00
N GLU A 274 13.43 -2.43 13.05
CA GLU A 274 13.86 -1.65 14.22
C GLU A 274 12.90 -0.48 14.53
N VAL A 275 12.44 0.23 13.49
CA VAL A 275 11.42 1.29 13.65
C VAL A 275 10.08 0.69 14.07
N LEU A 276 9.65 -0.41 13.44
CA LEU A 276 8.44 -1.13 13.79
C LEU A 276 8.45 -1.65 15.23
N ALA A 277 9.61 -2.10 15.72
CA ALA A 277 9.78 -2.52 17.11
C ALA A 277 9.52 -1.38 18.11
N SER A 278 9.78 -0.13 17.71
CA SER A 278 9.64 1.07 18.55
C SER A 278 8.26 1.72 18.44
N SER A 279 7.46 1.33 17.44
CA SER A 279 6.12 1.87 17.20
C SER A 279 5.15 1.52 18.33
N LYS A 280 4.58 2.53 19.00
CA LYS A 280 3.53 2.30 20.01
C LYS A 280 2.22 1.80 19.41
N GLU A 281 1.83 2.31 18.24
CA GLU A 281 0.52 1.98 17.66
C GLU A 281 0.53 0.61 16.96
N ALA A 282 1.60 0.23 16.27
CA ALA A 282 1.76 -1.15 15.80
C ALA A 282 1.89 -2.13 16.98
N ASN A 283 2.62 -1.78 18.04
CA ASN A 283 2.74 -2.64 19.23
C ASN A 283 1.42 -2.80 20.00
N TYR A 284 0.46 -1.87 19.86
CA TYR A 284 -0.87 -2.01 20.45
C TYR A 284 -1.58 -3.28 19.93
N ASP A 285 -1.38 -3.62 18.67
CA ASP A 285 -1.99 -4.78 18.01
C ASP A 285 -1.17 -6.08 18.16
N LEU A 286 -0.02 -6.05 18.87
CA LEU A 286 0.91 -7.19 18.99
C LEU A 286 0.22 -8.49 19.44
N ASP A 287 -0.47 -8.47 20.58
CA ASP A 287 -1.08 -9.67 21.14
C ASP A 287 -2.23 -10.20 20.28
N LYS A 288 -2.97 -9.28 19.64
CA LYS A 288 -4.04 -9.62 18.69
C LYS A 288 -3.43 -10.30 17.46
N CYS A 289 -2.40 -9.70 16.87
CA CYS A 289 -1.70 -10.22 15.70
C CYS A 289 -1.06 -11.59 15.98
N LYS A 290 -0.40 -11.78 17.13
CA LYS A 290 0.10 -13.09 17.58
C LYS A 290 -1.00 -14.14 17.62
N LYS A 291 -2.12 -13.84 18.29
CA LYS A 291 -3.25 -14.77 18.40
C LYS A 291 -3.79 -15.14 17.02
N LEU A 292 -3.92 -14.17 16.13
CA LEU A 292 -4.37 -14.40 14.76
C LEU A 292 -3.39 -15.29 13.98
N ILE A 293 -2.08 -15.05 14.05
CA ILE A 293 -1.08 -15.92 13.40
C ILE A 293 -1.14 -17.34 13.98
N ILE A 294 -1.24 -17.47 15.30
CA ILE A 294 -1.24 -18.77 15.98
C ILE A 294 -2.53 -19.55 15.71
N SER A 295 -3.71 -18.91 15.73
CA SER A 295 -4.99 -19.59 15.48
C SER A 295 -5.04 -20.20 14.09
N HIS A 296 -4.29 -19.62 13.17
CA HIS A 296 -4.24 -19.96 11.77
C HIS A 296 -3.02 -20.83 11.40
N ARG A 297 -2.18 -21.23 12.36
CA ARG A 297 -0.93 -22.01 12.17
C ARG A 297 -1.06 -23.26 11.31
N ASN A 298 -2.21 -23.93 11.35
CA ASN A 298 -2.45 -25.16 10.58
C ASN A 298 -2.67 -24.84 9.09
N THR A 299 -3.28 -23.70 8.82
CA THR A 299 -3.46 -23.14 7.48
C THR A 299 -2.15 -22.53 6.96
N TYR A 300 -1.26 -22.05 7.85
CA TYR A 300 0.11 -21.63 7.49
C TYR A 300 1.06 -22.78 7.09
N ALA A 301 0.69 -24.05 7.33
CA ALA A 301 1.58 -25.21 7.21
C ALA A 301 1.31 -26.19 6.05
N PRO A 302 1.25 -25.79 4.75
CA PRO A 302 1.18 -26.80 3.68
C PRO A 302 2.52 -27.23 3.06
N LEU A 303 3.68 -26.61 3.37
CA LEU A 303 4.88 -26.82 2.54
C LEU A 303 6.21 -27.18 3.21
N SER A 304 6.38 -27.14 4.55
CA SER A 304 7.70 -27.41 5.15
C SER A 304 7.72 -28.15 6.50
N GLY A 305 6.58 -28.54 7.06
CA GLY A 305 6.53 -29.12 8.41
C GLY A 305 6.64 -28.03 9.49
N ARG A 306 5.81 -28.18 10.54
CA ARG A 306 5.69 -27.34 11.75
C ARG A 306 6.15 -25.88 11.63
N PHE A 307 5.19 -24.97 11.48
CA PHE A 307 5.41 -23.54 11.73
C PHE A 307 5.90 -23.34 13.18
N PRO A 308 7.11 -22.79 13.41
CA PRO A 308 7.66 -22.67 14.76
C PRO A 308 6.98 -21.53 15.50
N ILE A 309 6.03 -21.91 16.35
CA ILE A 309 5.16 -21.01 17.13
C ILE A 309 5.96 -20.25 18.20
N SER A 310 7.01 -20.86 18.74
CA SER A 310 7.76 -20.30 19.88
C SER A 310 8.28 -18.89 19.61
N GLY A 311 8.79 -18.62 18.40
CA GLY A 311 9.26 -17.29 18.01
C GLY A 311 8.14 -16.26 17.89
N ILE A 312 6.93 -16.67 17.50
CA ILE A 312 5.75 -15.81 17.43
C ILE A 312 5.25 -15.48 18.85
N GLU A 313 5.16 -16.48 19.72
CA GLU A 313 4.73 -16.29 21.11
C GLU A 313 5.69 -15.39 21.88
N SER A 314 7.01 -15.60 21.71
CA SER A 314 8.04 -14.88 22.45
C SER A 314 8.34 -13.47 21.94
N ALA A 315 7.84 -13.07 20.77
CA ALA A 315 8.10 -11.74 20.20
C ALA A 315 7.65 -10.62 21.16
N ARG A 316 8.51 -9.67 21.48
CA ARG A 316 8.21 -8.63 22.49
C ARG A 316 7.61 -7.36 21.90
N ASN A 317 7.71 -7.21 20.58
CA ASN A 317 7.23 -6.07 19.81
C ASN A 317 6.88 -6.53 18.38
N MET A 318 6.25 -5.65 17.60
CA MET A 318 5.79 -5.92 16.24
C MET A 318 6.94 -6.13 15.26
N GLY A 319 8.09 -5.48 15.48
CA GLY A 319 9.31 -5.70 14.68
C GLY A 319 9.82 -7.13 14.82
N GLU A 320 10.00 -7.62 16.05
CA GLU A 320 10.37 -9.01 16.34
C GLU A 320 9.33 -10.00 15.81
N LEU A 321 8.04 -9.68 15.93
CA LEU A 321 6.95 -10.52 15.44
C LEU A 321 7.04 -10.67 13.92
N LEU A 322 7.12 -9.55 13.19
CA LEU A 322 7.19 -9.56 11.73
C LEU A 322 8.47 -10.22 11.24
N GLU A 323 9.61 -10.01 11.89
CA GLU A 323 10.87 -10.67 11.54
C GLU A 323 10.73 -12.20 11.66
N ASN A 324 10.25 -12.70 12.80
CA ASN A 324 10.05 -14.12 13.01
C ASN A 324 9.03 -14.71 12.04
N HIS A 325 7.95 -13.96 11.75
CA HIS A 325 6.96 -14.35 10.75
C HIS A 325 7.56 -14.45 9.35
N MET A 326 8.30 -13.45 8.89
CA MET A 326 8.97 -13.45 7.59
C MET A 326 9.97 -14.60 7.48
N ARG A 327 10.79 -14.85 8.52
CA ARG A 327 11.72 -15.98 8.53
C ARG A 327 11.00 -17.32 8.34
N ASN A 328 9.87 -17.51 9.02
CA ASN A 328 9.06 -18.71 8.90
C ASN A 328 8.41 -18.85 7.51
N ARG A 329 7.96 -17.74 6.92
CA ARG A 329 7.21 -17.76 5.64
C ARG A 329 8.12 -17.86 4.42
N LEU A 330 9.33 -17.32 4.52
CA LEU A 330 10.28 -17.19 3.42
C LEU A 330 11.49 -18.12 3.55
N ASN A 331 11.56 -18.94 4.61
CA ASN A 331 12.69 -19.80 4.94
C ASN A 331 14.03 -19.06 4.97
N LEU A 332 14.05 -17.86 5.56
CA LEU A 332 15.22 -16.97 5.61
C LEU A 332 16.34 -17.47 6.52
#